data_AF-A0A6A6ED29-F1
#
_entry.id   AF-A0A6A6ED29-F1
#
_cell.length_a   1.000
_cell.length_b   1.000
_cell.length_c   1.000
_cell.angle_alpha   90.00
_cell.angle_beta   90.00
_cell.angle_gamma   90.00
#
_symmetry.space_group_name_H-M   'P 1'
#
loop_
_entity.id
_entity.type
_entity.pdbx_description
1 polymer ?
#
loop_
_entity_poly.entity_id
_entity_poly.type
_entity_poly.pdbx_seq_one_letter_code
_entity_poly.pdbx_strand_id
1 'polypeptide(L)'
;MCWLRKNENVVDHGRGRSKVNGQFEMVGTMQNPDWGLTNALGILASDHELSRTTYRGQLARLKCHKKFAHPGLERDRLFRARYCHVGEYGSNCVACDQNELVQRPPRAEDDKNKLVFHRGRIANGNSVIQDGELRDQISARCHGALCVEVESAGVDVNRRCLVIRGISDYADSHKKDVWRFHAAGNAAEFTRELLRRIQPGVVKNMEGTTES
;
A
#
# COMPACT_ATOMS: atom_id res chain seq x y z
N MET A 1 5.37 -1.34 -2.45
CA MET A 1 3.94 -1.57 -2.79
C MET A 1 3.46 -2.86 -2.11
N CYS A 2 2.34 -2.84 -1.38
CA CYS A 2 1.91 -3.91 -0.46
C CYS A 2 1.39 -5.23 -1.12
N TRP A 3 2.06 -6.37 -0.93
CA TRP A 3 1.43 -7.66 -0.58
C TRP A 3 2.01 -8.23 0.73
N LEU A 4 1.48 -9.22 1.49
CA LEU A 4 1.27 -10.72 1.50
C LEU A 4 2.44 -11.67 1.89
N ARG A 5 2.41 -12.30 3.09
CA ARG A 5 2.74 -13.74 3.32
C ARG A 5 2.00 -14.24 4.57
N LYS A 6 1.34 -15.41 4.47
CA LYS A 6 0.64 -16.21 5.50
C LYS A 6 0.07 -15.50 6.76
N ASN A 7 -1.25 -15.63 6.90
CA ASN A 7 -2.10 -15.35 8.06
C ASN A 7 -2.27 -13.85 8.40
N GLU A 8 -3.55 -13.44 8.45
CA GLU A 8 -4.02 -12.12 8.90
C GLU A 8 -3.52 -10.98 8.01
N ASN A 9 -4.12 -10.85 6.81
CA ASN A 9 -3.58 -10.00 5.73
C ASN A 9 -3.95 -8.52 5.86
N VAL A 10 -5.20 -8.25 6.25
CA VAL A 10 -5.71 -6.90 6.55
C VAL A 10 -6.32 -6.92 7.95
N VAL A 11 -5.91 -5.95 8.76
CA VAL A 11 -6.20 -5.87 10.19
C VAL A 11 -6.96 -4.58 10.46
N ASP A 12 -8.15 -4.65 11.06
CA ASP A 12 -8.92 -3.45 11.43
C ASP A 12 -8.39 -2.87 12.74
N HIS A 13 -7.85 -1.64 12.69
CA HIS A 13 -7.40 -0.88 13.86
C HIS A 13 -8.47 0.11 14.38
N GLY A 14 -9.52 0.37 13.59
CA GLY A 14 -10.67 1.18 14.00
C GLY A 14 -11.68 0.38 14.82
N ARG A 15 -11.74 -0.95 14.62
CA ARG A 15 -12.55 -1.88 15.41
C ARG A 15 -11.66 -2.73 16.31
N GLY A 16 -11.52 -2.33 17.57
CA GLY A 16 -10.90 -3.15 18.61
C GLY A 16 -11.50 -2.91 19.99
N ARG A 17 -11.31 -3.88 20.88
CA ARG A 17 -11.79 -3.86 22.27
C ARG A 17 -10.63 -3.54 23.20
N SER A 18 -10.69 -2.41 23.89
CA SER A 18 -9.80 -2.13 25.01
C SER A 18 -10.16 -3.04 26.19
N LYS A 19 -9.25 -3.94 26.56
CA LYS A 19 -9.36 -4.75 27.78
C LYS A 19 -8.93 -3.94 29.00
N VAL A 20 -9.42 -4.34 30.18
CA VAL A 20 -9.24 -3.63 31.47
C VAL A 20 -7.76 -3.45 31.85
N ASN A 21 -6.87 -4.29 31.33
CA ASN A 21 -5.42 -4.23 31.51
C ASN A 21 -4.67 -3.37 30.45
N GLY A 22 -5.38 -2.57 29.65
CA GLY A 22 -4.80 -1.72 28.61
C GLY A 22 -4.44 -2.46 27.30
N GLN A 23 -4.67 -3.77 27.20
CA GLN A 23 -4.46 -4.51 25.95
C GLN A 23 -5.59 -4.24 24.95
N PHE A 24 -5.25 -3.94 23.70
CA PHE A 24 -6.23 -3.72 22.62
C PHE A 24 -6.39 -5.00 21.78
N GLU A 25 -7.59 -5.59 21.80
CA GLU A 25 -7.93 -6.79 21.03
C GLU A 25 -8.61 -6.42 19.71
N MET A 26 -7.99 -6.75 18.58
CA MET A 26 -8.43 -6.33 17.25
C MET A 26 -9.61 -7.19 16.77
N VAL A 27 -10.66 -6.55 16.24
CA VAL A 27 -11.93 -7.22 15.85
C VAL A 27 -12.01 -7.36 14.34
N GLY A 28 -11.42 -8.44 13.84
CA GLY A 28 -11.59 -8.92 12.48
C GLY A 28 -10.31 -8.91 11.63
N THR A 29 -10.15 -9.97 10.85
CA THR A 29 -9.18 -10.04 9.76
C THR A 29 -9.91 -10.55 8.51
N MET A 30 -9.59 -10.00 7.35
CA MET A 30 -10.30 -10.39 6.12
C MET A 30 -9.91 -11.80 5.66
N GLN A 31 -10.86 -12.51 5.06
CA GLN A 31 -10.61 -13.85 4.52
C GLN A 31 -9.44 -13.85 3.52
N ASN A 32 -8.70 -14.96 3.47
CA ASN A 32 -7.62 -15.12 2.50
C ASN A 32 -8.14 -15.00 1.06
N PRO A 33 -7.36 -14.42 0.12
CA PRO A 33 -7.73 -14.41 -1.29
C PRO A 33 -7.86 -15.84 -1.84
N ASP A 34 -8.64 -16.01 -2.90
CA ASP A 34 -8.80 -17.31 -3.56
C ASP A 34 -7.46 -17.92 -4.05
N TRP A 35 -7.45 -19.26 -4.19
CA TRP A 35 -6.28 -20.01 -4.67
C TRP A 35 -5.81 -19.51 -6.05
N GLY A 36 -6.73 -19.13 -6.95
CA GLY A 36 -6.40 -18.61 -8.28
C GLY A 36 -5.67 -17.26 -8.21
N LEU A 37 -6.08 -16.38 -7.29
CA LEU A 37 -5.44 -15.09 -7.03
C LEU A 37 -4.04 -15.28 -6.41
N THR A 38 -3.90 -16.17 -5.43
CA THR A 38 -2.63 -16.43 -4.76
C THR A 38 -1.63 -17.16 -5.67
N ASN A 39 -2.09 -18.08 -6.52
CA ASN A 39 -1.27 -18.72 -7.55
C ASN A 39 -0.77 -17.72 -8.62
N ALA A 40 -1.67 -16.89 -9.17
CA ALA A 40 -1.29 -15.84 -10.12
C ALA A 40 -0.27 -14.84 -9.53
N LEU A 41 -0.38 -14.54 -8.23
CA LEU A 41 0.58 -13.71 -7.50
C LEU A 41 1.93 -14.41 -7.25
N GLY A 42 1.96 -15.73 -7.16
CA GLY A 42 3.19 -16.54 -7.15
C GLY A 42 3.90 -16.45 -8.49
N ILE A 43 3.18 -16.74 -9.59
CA ILE A 43 3.69 -16.65 -10.96
C ILE A 43 4.21 -15.23 -11.25
N LEU A 44 3.46 -14.19 -10.86
CA LEU A 44 3.83 -12.80 -11.08
C LEU A 44 5.15 -12.40 -10.40
N ALA A 45 5.44 -12.93 -9.21
CA ALA A 45 6.70 -12.65 -8.53
C ALA A 45 7.89 -13.37 -9.19
N SER A 46 7.73 -14.65 -9.54
CA SER A 46 8.78 -15.37 -10.26
C SER A 46 9.07 -14.75 -11.64
N ASP A 47 8.03 -14.34 -12.38
CA ASP A 47 8.21 -13.58 -13.61
C ASP A 47 8.88 -12.22 -13.38
N HIS A 48 8.64 -11.55 -12.24
CA HIS A 48 9.27 -10.27 -11.95
C HIS A 48 10.76 -10.42 -11.62
N GLU A 49 11.10 -11.39 -10.78
CA GLU A 49 12.48 -11.76 -10.43
C GLU A 49 13.28 -12.16 -11.69
N LEU A 50 12.64 -12.87 -12.63
CA LEU A 50 13.21 -13.25 -13.93
C LEU A 50 13.10 -12.16 -15.00
N SER A 51 12.64 -10.94 -14.67
CA SER A 51 12.45 -9.81 -15.60
C SER A 51 11.52 -10.06 -16.81
N ARG A 52 10.59 -11.03 -16.68
CA ARG A 52 9.59 -11.44 -17.70
C ARG A 52 8.30 -10.60 -17.67
N THR A 53 8.13 -9.72 -16.68
CA THR A 53 6.96 -8.82 -16.54
C THR A 53 6.99 -7.64 -17.53
N THR A 54 5.83 -7.26 -18.11
CA THR A 54 5.79 -6.16 -19.11
C THR A 54 5.84 -4.73 -18.52
N TYR A 55 6.01 -4.60 -17.20
CA TYR A 55 5.93 -3.36 -16.42
C TYR A 55 6.62 -2.15 -17.06
N ARG A 56 7.89 -2.27 -17.49
CA ARG A 56 8.69 -1.11 -17.96
C ARG A 56 8.01 -0.38 -19.13
N GLY A 57 7.45 -1.13 -20.08
CA GLY A 57 6.79 -0.56 -21.25
C GLY A 57 5.41 0.05 -20.94
N GLN A 58 4.63 -0.58 -20.06
CA GLN A 58 3.29 -0.09 -19.72
C GLN A 58 3.33 1.08 -18.73
N LEU A 59 4.24 1.03 -17.75
CA LEU A 59 4.56 2.17 -16.88
C LEU A 59 5.03 3.37 -17.70
N ALA A 60 5.88 3.19 -18.72
CA ALA A 60 6.26 4.27 -19.61
C ALA A 60 5.04 4.89 -20.30
N ARG A 61 4.18 4.07 -20.94
CA ARG A 61 2.93 4.54 -21.58
C ARG A 61 2.01 5.30 -20.62
N LEU A 62 1.87 4.81 -19.38
CA LEU A 62 1.05 5.45 -18.35
C LEU A 62 1.67 6.77 -17.87
N LYS A 63 3.00 6.81 -17.69
CA LYS A 63 3.75 7.99 -17.20
C LYS A 63 3.90 9.08 -18.25
N CYS A 64 3.74 8.78 -19.56
CA CYS A 64 3.56 9.80 -20.60
C CYS A 64 2.35 10.71 -20.32
N HIS A 65 1.31 10.20 -19.67
CA HIS A 65 0.20 11.03 -19.21
C HIS A 65 0.56 11.70 -17.88
N LYS A 66 0.91 13.00 -17.93
CA LYS A 66 1.45 13.82 -16.81
C LYS A 66 0.87 13.53 -15.42
N LYS A 67 -0.46 13.30 -15.31
CA LYS A 67 -1.16 12.94 -14.05
C LYS A 67 -0.57 11.72 -13.32
N PHE A 68 0.01 10.75 -14.03
CA PHE A 68 0.56 9.51 -13.47
C PHE A 68 2.10 9.47 -13.48
N ALA A 69 2.76 10.53 -13.98
CA ALA A 69 4.21 10.65 -14.00
C ALA A 69 4.81 10.57 -12.59
N HIS A 70 6.08 10.17 -12.49
CA HIS A 70 6.78 10.13 -11.20
C HIS A 70 6.95 11.57 -10.65
N PRO A 71 6.40 11.92 -9.47
CA PRO A 71 6.34 13.31 -9.01
C PRO A 71 7.69 14.01 -8.82
N GLY A 72 8.77 13.26 -8.61
CA GLY A 72 10.12 13.80 -8.42
C GLY A 72 10.84 13.11 -7.27
N LEU A 73 12.17 13.02 -7.30
CA LEU A 73 12.95 12.46 -6.19
C LEU A 73 13.04 13.47 -5.03
N GLU A 74 13.05 14.77 -5.35
CA GLU A 74 12.96 15.90 -4.42
C GLU A 74 11.59 16.00 -3.69
N ARG A 75 10.61 15.19 -4.12
CA ARG A 75 9.32 15.00 -3.46
C ARG A 75 9.23 13.71 -2.64
N ASP A 76 10.29 12.90 -2.57
CA ASP A 76 10.38 11.71 -1.70
C ASP A 76 11.08 12.04 -0.36
N ARG A 77 10.43 12.87 0.45
CA ARG A 77 10.92 13.22 1.79
C ARG A 77 10.16 12.41 2.85
N LEU A 78 10.91 11.61 3.60
CA LEU A 78 10.48 10.93 4.83
C LEU A 78 11.23 11.57 5.99
N PHE A 79 10.48 12.09 6.96
CA PHE A 79 11.03 12.66 8.19
C PHE A 79 10.98 11.62 9.33
N ARG A 80 11.69 11.87 10.44
CA ARG A 80 11.59 11.03 11.63
C ARG A 80 10.17 11.07 12.19
N ALA A 81 9.67 9.95 12.72
CA ALA A 81 8.28 9.78 13.15
C ALA A 81 7.78 10.90 14.10
N ARG A 82 8.62 11.25 15.09
CA ARG A 82 8.41 12.30 16.10
C ARG A 82 8.53 13.75 15.60
N TYR A 83 8.90 13.97 14.34
CA TYR A 83 9.09 15.32 13.80
C TYR A 83 7.78 15.82 13.19
N CYS A 84 7.28 16.93 13.72
CA CYS A 84 6.08 17.58 13.22
C CYS A 84 6.41 18.55 12.08
N HIS A 85 5.64 18.47 11.00
CA HIS A 85 5.71 19.40 9.87
C HIS A 85 5.54 20.86 10.33
N VAL A 86 6.40 21.73 9.81
CA VAL A 86 6.43 23.16 10.15
C VAL A 86 5.80 24.00 9.04
N GLY A 87 4.79 24.79 9.40
CA GLY A 87 3.99 25.61 8.50
C GLY A 87 2.61 25.01 8.20
N GLU A 88 1.90 25.58 7.24
CA GLU A 88 0.55 25.14 6.87
C GLU A 88 0.50 23.69 6.37
N TYR A 89 -0.60 22.99 6.63
CA TYR A 89 -0.83 21.63 6.14
C TYR A 89 -0.71 21.55 4.61
N GLY A 90 -0.03 20.52 4.11
CA GLY A 90 0.21 20.32 2.67
C GLY A 90 1.25 21.26 2.04
N SER A 91 1.75 22.29 2.73
CA SER A 91 2.79 23.18 2.22
C SER A 91 4.12 22.46 1.98
N ASN A 92 5.02 23.02 1.16
CA ASN A 92 6.14 22.28 0.54
C ASN A 92 7.30 21.83 1.46
N CYS A 93 7.10 21.81 2.79
CA CYS A 93 8.10 21.49 3.81
C CYS A 93 9.37 22.34 3.67
N VAL A 94 9.18 23.64 3.37
CA VAL A 94 10.27 24.61 3.15
C VAL A 94 10.82 25.11 4.49
N ALA A 95 9.97 25.23 5.51
CA ALA A 95 10.35 25.55 6.88
C ALA A 95 10.69 24.31 7.74
N CYS A 96 10.69 23.12 7.15
CA CYS A 96 11.03 21.88 7.85
C CYS A 96 12.55 21.67 7.89
N ASP A 97 13.07 21.23 9.03
CA ASP A 97 14.49 20.93 9.18
C ASP A 97 14.88 19.69 8.35
N GLN A 98 15.86 19.86 7.46
CA GLN A 98 16.36 18.76 6.63
C GLN A 98 17.19 17.75 7.44
N ASN A 99 17.67 18.10 8.64
CA ASN A 99 18.38 17.19 9.56
C ASN A 99 17.45 16.11 10.17
N GLU A 100 16.13 16.35 10.16
CA GLU A 100 15.11 15.38 10.56
C GLU A 100 14.65 14.47 9.40
N LEU A 101 15.27 14.55 8.21
CA LEU A 101 15.08 13.55 7.17
C LEU A 101 15.72 12.21 7.57
N VAL A 102 15.04 11.11 7.26
CA VAL A 102 15.55 9.75 7.48
C VAL A 102 16.58 9.42 6.41
N GLN A 103 17.83 9.19 6.84
CA GLN A 103 18.92 8.74 5.97
C GLN A 103 18.59 7.36 5.39
N ARG A 104 18.61 7.27 4.06
CA ARG A 104 18.24 6.08 3.27
C ARG A 104 19.11 6.01 2.02
N PRO A 105 19.34 4.82 1.42
CA PRO A 105 19.99 4.72 0.11
C PRO A 105 19.29 5.59 -0.94
N PRO A 106 20.01 6.37 -1.75
CA PRO A 106 19.41 7.20 -2.78
C PRO A 106 18.76 6.32 -3.87
N ARG A 107 17.55 6.70 -4.31
CA ARG A 107 16.90 6.06 -5.46
C ARG A 107 17.55 6.55 -6.75
N ALA A 108 17.82 5.62 -7.67
CA ALA A 108 18.38 5.93 -8.98
C ALA A 108 17.30 6.47 -9.94
N GLU A 109 17.71 7.15 -11.01
CA GLU A 109 16.81 7.64 -12.05
C GLU A 109 16.01 6.50 -12.71
N ASP A 110 16.64 5.34 -12.92
CA ASP A 110 15.99 4.12 -13.41
C ASP A 110 14.87 3.62 -12.49
N ASP A 111 14.94 3.87 -11.18
CA ASP A 111 13.93 3.40 -10.22
C ASP A 111 12.56 4.06 -10.46
N LYS A 112 12.54 5.26 -11.06
CA LYS A 112 11.28 5.92 -11.49
C LYS A 112 10.47 5.08 -12.47
N ASN A 113 11.11 4.14 -13.18
CA ASN A 113 10.51 3.26 -14.17
C ASN A 113 10.45 1.78 -13.75
N LYS A 114 10.94 1.43 -12.56
CA LYS A 114 10.75 0.11 -11.95
C LYS A 114 9.40 0.06 -11.20
N LEU A 115 8.91 -1.14 -10.94
CA LEU A 115 7.82 -1.39 -10.02
C LEU A 115 8.37 -2.19 -8.84
N VAL A 116 8.17 -1.73 -7.60
CA VAL A 116 8.70 -2.39 -6.40
C VAL A 116 7.56 -2.78 -5.45
N PHE A 117 7.40 -4.08 -5.22
CA PHE A 117 6.42 -4.64 -4.29
C PHE A 117 7.07 -5.43 -3.15
N HIS A 118 6.32 -5.59 -2.05
CA HIS A 118 6.75 -6.21 -0.79
C HIS A 118 5.73 -7.26 -0.31
N ARG A 119 5.99 -7.92 0.84
CA ARG A 119 5.32 -9.17 1.29
C ARG A 119 5.03 -9.21 2.83
N GLY A 120 4.19 -8.29 3.36
CA GLY A 120 3.63 -8.20 4.73
C GLY A 120 2.15 -7.68 4.81
N ARG A 121 1.72 -7.07 5.94
CA ARG A 121 0.29 -6.75 6.23
C ARG A 121 -0.14 -5.32 5.89
N ILE A 122 -1.45 -5.05 5.84
CA ILE A 122 -2.07 -3.70 5.77
C ILE A 122 -2.97 -3.48 7.00
N ALA A 123 -2.88 -2.33 7.65
CA ALA A 123 -3.79 -1.92 8.72
C ALA A 123 -4.91 -1.02 8.15
N ASN A 124 -6.14 -1.52 8.15
CA ASN A 124 -7.32 -0.76 7.76
C ASN A 124 -7.91 0.00 8.96
N GLY A 125 -8.52 1.17 8.75
CA GLY A 125 -9.32 1.86 9.75
C GLY A 125 -10.21 2.92 9.14
N ASN A 126 -10.74 3.83 9.96
CA ASN A 126 -11.77 4.79 9.54
C ASN A 126 -11.28 6.25 9.54
N SER A 127 -9.98 6.49 9.77
CA SER A 127 -9.39 7.83 9.95
C SER A 127 -8.08 7.96 9.18
N VAL A 128 -7.84 9.12 8.57
CA VAL A 128 -6.56 9.43 7.90
C VAL A 128 -5.46 9.62 8.95
N ILE A 129 -4.38 8.86 8.84
CA ILE A 129 -3.22 8.97 9.73
C ILE A 129 -2.27 10.05 9.18
N GLN A 130 -1.97 11.05 10.03
CA GLN A 130 -1.13 12.21 9.74
C GLN A 130 -0.09 12.44 10.85
N ASP A 131 0.31 11.36 11.52
CA ASP A 131 1.17 11.34 12.69
C ASP A 131 2.08 10.11 12.58
N GLY A 132 3.40 10.35 12.53
CA GLY A 132 4.38 9.30 12.30
C GLY A 132 4.55 8.37 13.50
N GLU A 133 4.33 8.84 14.73
CA GLU A 133 4.41 8.01 15.93
C GLU A 133 3.14 7.18 16.09
N LEU A 134 1.97 7.74 15.75
CA LEU A 134 0.71 6.99 15.67
C LEU A 134 0.77 5.91 14.58
N ARG A 135 1.33 6.22 13.41
CA ARG A 135 1.59 5.24 12.34
C ARG A 135 2.45 4.08 12.83
N ASP A 136 3.56 4.37 13.51
CA ASP A 136 4.48 3.34 13.99
C ASP A 136 3.86 2.51 15.13
N GLN A 137 3.05 3.14 15.99
CA GLN A 137 2.21 2.43 16.97
C GLN A 137 1.17 1.53 16.31
N ILE A 138 0.48 1.97 15.24
CA ILE A 138 -0.46 1.14 14.48
C ILE A 138 0.28 -0.03 13.83
N SER A 139 1.45 0.20 13.24
CA SER A 139 2.28 -0.88 12.66
C SER A 139 2.64 -1.93 13.71
N ALA A 140 3.07 -1.52 14.90
CA ALA A 140 3.40 -2.41 16.01
C ALA A 140 2.16 -3.20 16.51
N ARG A 141 1.03 -2.52 16.74
CA ARG A 141 -0.24 -3.14 17.17
C ARG A 141 -0.75 -4.15 16.14
N CYS A 142 -0.70 -3.81 14.86
CA CYS A 142 -1.15 -4.66 13.74
C CYS A 142 -0.06 -5.63 13.25
N HIS A 143 0.77 -6.15 14.16
CA HIS A 143 1.76 -7.22 13.91
C HIS A 143 2.72 -6.91 12.74
N GLY A 144 3.29 -5.70 12.69
CA GLY A 144 4.22 -5.26 11.65
C GLY A 144 3.56 -4.88 10.33
N ALA A 145 2.45 -4.13 10.38
CA ALA A 145 1.76 -3.66 9.17
C ALA A 145 2.63 -2.68 8.36
N LEU A 146 2.75 -2.93 7.05
CA LEU A 146 3.62 -2.19 6.13
C LEU A 146 2.95 -0.93 5.51
N CYS A 147 1.66 -0.75 5.75
CA CYS A 147 0.82 0.26 5.13
C CYS A 147 -0.42 0.46 6.02
N VAL A 148 -0.84 1.71 6.20
CA VAL A 148 -2.16 2.05 6.75
C VAL A 148 -3.10 2.44 5.61
N GLU A 149 -4.39 2.19 5.76
CA GLU A 149 -5.42 2.41 4.74
C GLU A 149 -6.76 2.77 5.39
N VAL A 150 -7.59 3.55 4.70
CA VAL A 150 -8.86 4.11 5.19
C VAL A 150 -10.06 3.71 4.32
N GLU A 151 -9.86 3.54 3.02
CA GLU A 151 -10.97 3.36 2.08
C GLU A 151 -11.56 1.94 2.06
N SER A 152 -10.94 0.96 2.73
CA SER A 152 -11.46 -0.41 2.81
C SER A 152 -12.46 -0.65 3.95
N ALA A 153 -12.82 0.37 4.73
CA ALA A 153 -13.82 0.29 5.80
C ALA A 153 -15.23 -0.16 5.34
N GLY A 154 -15.53 -0.05 4.04
CA GLY A 154 -16.76 -0.54 3.40
C GLY A 154 -16.62 -1.85 2.62
N VAL A 155 -15.44 -2.48 2.59
CA VAL A 155 -15.26 -3.80 1.97
C VAL A 155 -15.71 -4.87 2.97
N ASP A 156 -16.67 -5.70 2.59
CA ASP A 156 -17.10 -6.82 3.42
C ASP A 156 -15.92 -7.79 3.70
N VAL A 157 -15.59 -7.91 4.98
CA VAL A 157 -14.47 -8.72 5.49
C VAL A 157 -14.61 -10.22 5.19
N ASN A 158 -15.82 -10.68 4.86
CA ASN A 158 -16.08 -12.05 4.45
C ASN A 158 -15.66 -12.34 3.00
N ARG A 159 -15.46 -11.32 2.15
CA ARG A 159 -15.07 -11.52 0.74
C ARG A 159 -13.60 -11.89 0.64
N ARG A 160 -13.31 -13.02 -0.02
CA ARG A 160 -11.96 -13.52 -0.35
C ARG A 160 -11.25 -12.62 -1.36
N CYS A 161 -10.74 -11.48 -0.91
CA CYS A 161 -10.26 -10.40 -1.76
C CYS A 161 -8.75 -10.15 -1.68
N LEU A 162 -8.21 -9.54 -2.73
CA LEU A 162 -6.81 -9.18 -2.86
C LEU A 162 -6.69 -7.64 -2.97
N VAL A 163 -6.67 -6.95 -1.82
CA VAL A 163 -6.49 -5.49 -1.64
C VAL A 163 -5.12 -4.96 -2.11
N ILE A 164 -5.00 -4.64 -3.40
CA ILE A 164 -3.77 -4.11 -4.01
C ILE A 164 -3.65 -2.60 -3.77
N ARG A 165 -2.68 -2.15 -2.96
CA ARG A 165 -2.46 -0.71 -2.63
C ARG A 165 -1.10 -0.18 -3.09
N GLY A 166 -1.12 0.96 -3.77
CA GLY A 166 0.05 1.79 -4.05
C GLY A 166 0.30 2.79 -2.91
N ILE A 167 1.55 3.12 -2.62
CA ILE A 167 1.92 4.00 -1.50
C ILE A 167 1.90 5.47 -1.97
N SER A 168 1.06 6.31 -1.37
CA SER A 168 0.89 7.74 -1.71
C SER A 168 1.62 8.71 -0.79
N ASP A 169 2.01 8.28 0.41
CA ASP A 169 2.62 9.13 1.42
C ASP A 169 3.16 8.26 2.56
N TYR A 170 3.75 8.91 3.57
CA TYR A 170 4.36 8.25 4.73
C TYR A 170 3.46 8.23 5.97
N ALA A 171 2.15 8.52 5.83
CA ALA A 171 1.18 8.58 6.93
C ALA A 171 1.66 9.41 8.13
N ASP A 172 2.32 10.53 7.86
CA ASP A 172 2.87 11.46 8.83
C ASP A 172 2.35 12.89 8.59
N SER A 173 2.79 13.84 9.41
CA SER A 173 2.35 15.24 9.35
C SER A 173 2.79 15.98 8.08
N HIS A 174 3.68 15.39 7.27
CA HIS A 174 4.15 15.92 5.99
C HIS A 174 3.34 15.38 4.79
N LYS A 175 2.31 14.56 5.02
CA LYS A 175 1.45 13.94 4.00
C LYS A 175 0.96 14.93 2.94
N LYS A 176 1.09 14.52 1.67
CA LYS A 176 0.62 15.26 0.48
C LYS A 176 0.12 14.30 -0.59
N ASP A 177 -0.94 14.71 -1.29
CA ASP A 177 -1.55 13.92 -2.35
C ASP A 177 -0.81 13.97 -3.70
N VAL A 178 0.37 14.59 -3.77
CA VAL A 178 1.17 14.72 -5.01
C VAL A 178 1.57 13.38 -5.61
N TRP A 179 1.71 12.32 -4.80
CA TRP A 179 1.97 10.97 -5.26
C TRP A 179 0.70 10.14 -5.51
N ARG A 180 -0.49 10.59 -5.10
CA ARG A 180 -1.74 9.78 -5.10
C ARG A 180 -2.03 9.14 -6.46
N PHE A 181 -1.93 9.92 -7.54
CA PHE A 181 -2.17 9.39 -8.88
C PHE A 181 -1.03 8.50 -9.38
N HIS A 182 0.23 8.79 -9.06
CA HIS A 182 1.36 7.92 -9.39
C HIS A 182 1.24 6.56 -8.68
N ALA A 183 0.88 6.57 -7.39
CA ALA A 183 0.60 5.39 -6.58
C ALA A 183 -0.54 4.55 -7.16
N ALA A 184 -1.67 5.18 -7.49
CA ALA A 184 -2.81 4.52 -8.13
C ALA A 184 -2.46 3.94 -9.51
N GLY A 185 -1.63 4.63 -10.29
CA GLY A 185 -1.16 4.14 -11.60
C GLY A 185 -0.26 2.90 -11.48
N ASN A 186 0.71 2.93 -10.55
CA ASN A 186 1.55 1.78 -10.24
C ASN A 186 0.71 0.59 -9.70
N ALA A 187 -0.34 0.87 -8.91
CA ALA A 187 -1.26 -0.15 -8.39
C ALA A 187 -2.10 -0.80 -9.51
N ALA A 188 -2.70 0.00 -10.38
CA ALA A 188 -3.47 -0.50 -11.53
C ALA A 188 -2.61 -1.33 -12.49
N GLU A 189 -1.36 -0.94 -12.72
CA GLU A 189 -0.41 -1.69 -13.54
C GLU A 189 -0.04 -3.04 -12.95
N PHE A 190 0.19 -3.13 -11.63
CA PHE A 190 0.37 -4.39 -10.93
C PHE A 190 -0.85 -5.31 -11.09
N THR A 191 -2.05 -4.78 -10.85
CA THR A 191 -3.32 -5.51 -11.02
C THR A 191 -3.48 -6.02 -12.45
N ARG A 192 -3.10 -5.21 -13.46
CA ARG A 192 -3.16 -5.62 -14.87
C ARG A 192 -2.24 -6.79 -15.20
N GLU A 193 -1.00 -6.79 -14.71
CA GLU A 193 -0.08 -7.94 -14.89
C GLU A 193 -0.50 -9.17 -14.06
N LEU A 194 -1.14 -8.99 -12.90
CA LEU A 194 -1.71 -10.08 -12.12
C LEU A 194 -2.88 -10.76 -12.84
N LEU A 195 -3.88 -9.98 -13.26
CA LEU A 195 -5.07 -10.50 -13.94
C LEU A 195 -4.72 -11.26 -15.22
N ARG A 196 -3.66 -10.84 -15.94
CA ARG A 196 -3.10 -11.55 -17.11
C ARG A 196 -2.54 -12.95 -16.81
N ARG A 197 -2.37 -13.31 -15.54
CA ARG A 197 -1.88 -14.62 -15.07
C ARG A 197 -2.99 -15.50 -14.48
N ILE A 198 -4.22 -15.00 -14.38
CA ILE A 198 -5.39 -15.79 -14.02
C ILE A 198 -6.00 -16.35 -15.31
N GLN A 199 -6.16 -17.68 -15.39
CA GLN A 199 -6.80 -18.30 -16.56
C GLN A 199 -8.32 -18.05 -16.53
N PRO A 200 -8.98 -17.74 -17.67
CA PRO A 200 -10.43 -17.50 -17.71
C PRO A 200 -11.28 -18.65 -17.16
N GLY A 201 -10.81 -19.90 -17.26
CA GLY A 201 -11.49 -21.06 -16.67
C GLY A 201 -11.49 -21.05 -15.13
N VAL A 202 -10.46 -20.49 -14.50
CA VAL A 202 -10.41 -20.33 -13.03
C VAL A 202 -11.37 -19.23 -12.58
N VAL A 203 -11.50 -18.13 -13.33
CA VAL A 203 -12.44 -17.03 -13.03
C VAL A 203 -13.90 -17.53 -12.98
N LYS A 204 -14.29 -18.48 -13.85
CA LYS A 204 -15.63 -19.09 -13.80
C LYS A 204 -15.91 -19.91 -12.54
N ASN A 205 -14.86 -20.37 -11.86
CA ASN A 205 -14.94 -21.20 -10.66
C ASN A 205 -14.62 -20.41 -9.39
N MET A 206 -14.27 -19.11 -9.50
CA MET A 206 -14.27 -18.19 -8.37
C MET A 206 -15.73 -17.84 -8.06
N GLU A 207 -16.26 -18.37 -6.96
CA GLU A 207 -17.62 -18.06 -6.49
C GLU A 207 -17.75 -16.56 -6.20
N GLY A 208 -18.29 -15.82 -7.17
CA GLY A 208 -18.89 -14.53 -6.91
C GLY A 208 -20.19 -14.77 -6.17
N THR A 209 -20.24 -14.45 -4.88
CA THR A 209 -21.50 -14.40 -4.13
C THR A 209 -22.44 -13.41 -4.81
N THR A 210 -23.44 -13.93 -5.50
CA THR A 210 -24.61 -13.17 -5.94
C THR A 210 -25.37 -12.76 -4.69
N GLU A 211 -25.39 -11.46 -4.42
CA GLU A 211 -26.20 -10.88 -3.35
C GLU A 211 -27.69 -11.09 -3.66
N SER A 212 -28.45 -11.46 -2.63
CA SER A 212 -29.88 -11.81 -2.65
C SER A 212 -30.67 -10.97 -1.66
#